data_AF-A0A2G5SZN8-F1
#
_entry.id   AF-A0A2G5SZN8-F1
#
_cell.length_a   1.000
_cell.length_b   1.000
_cell.length_c   1.000
_cell.angle_alpha   90.00
_cell.angle_beta   90.00
_cell.angle_gamma   90.00
#
_symmetry.space_group_name_H-M   'P 1'
#
loop_
_entity.id
_entity.type
_entity.pdbx_description
1 polymer ?
#
loop_
_entity_poly.entity_id
_entity_poly.type
_entity_poly.pdbx_seq_one_letter_code
_entity_poly.pdbx_strand_id
1 'polypeptide(L)'
;MEIAGPQPLNMTEHELHRLDNYLNILNRDMAILAADPECPPELWDFFEEIAMLAVRLWNVGNEPFTHHGVELVQQLNGAVNQRYALLLRLAFF
;
A
#
# COMPACT_ATOMS: atom_id res chain seq x y z
N MET A 1 -14.54 -35.86 4.36
CA MET A 1 -13.36 -34.98 4.29
C MET A 1 -13.92 -33.57 4.19
N GLU A 2 -13.98 -32.86 5.32
CA GLU A 2 -14.42 -31.46 5.31
C GLU A 2 -13.33 -30.63 4.65
N ILE A 3 -13.62 -30.10 3.46
CA ILE A 3 -12.76 -29.10 2.84
C ILE A 3 -12.99 -27.84 3.67
N ALA A 4 -12.06 -27.53 4.58
CA ALA A 4 -12.10 -26.27 5.30
C ALA A 4 -12.17 -25.15 4.27
N GLY A 5 -13.18 -24.27 4.40
CA GLY A 5 -13.31 -23.10 3.55
C GLY A 5 -12.07 -22.19 3.66
N PRO A 6 -11.94 -21.19 2.77
CA PRO A 6 -10.83 -20.26 2.84
C PRO A 6 -10.71 -19.67 4.25
N GLN A 7 -9.48 -19.65 4.78
CA GLN A 7 -9.24 -19.06 6.10
C GLN A 7 -9.51 -17.55 6.03
N PRO A 8 -10.06 -16.94 7.10
CA PRO A 8 -10.17 -15.50 7.16
C PRO A 8 -8.78 -14.87 7.07
N LEU A 9 -8.69 -13.70 6.46
CA LEU A 9 -7.45 -12.94 6.24
C LEU A 9 -7.36 -11.75 7.23
N ASN A 10 -6.18 -11.13 7.32
CA ASN A 10 -5.99 -9.93 8.15
C ASN A 10 -6.71 -8.68 7.61
N MET A 11 -7.08 -8.67 6.33
CA MET A 11 -7.94 -7.67 5.69
C MET A 11 -9.14 -8.35 5.03
N THR A 12 -10.26 -7.65 4.93
CA THR A 12 -11.41 -8.16 4.17
C THR A 12 -11.07 -8.22 2.67
N GLU A 13 -11.71 -9.12 1.93
CA GLU A 13 -11.50 -9.25 0.47
C GLU A 13 -11.75 -7.94 -0.28
N HIS A 14 -12.73 -7.16 0.18
CA HIS A 14 -13.05 -5.86 -0.38
C HIS A 14 -11.97 -4.81 -0.08
N GLU A 15 -11.36 -4.82 1.10
CA GLU A 15 -10.22 -3.95 1.40
C GLU A 15 -8.98 -4.34 0.59
N LEU A 16 -8.73 -5.65 0.42
CA LEU A 16 -7.67 -6.14 -0.45
C LEU A 16 -7.92 -5.68 -1.89
N HIS A 17 -9.12 -5.85 -2.43
CA HIS A 17 -9.42 -5.39 -3.79
C HIS A 17 -9.18 -3.88 -3.99
N ARG A 18 -9.49 -3.06 -2.98
CA ARG A 18 -9.16 -1.62 -3.02
C ARG A 18 -7.66 -1.38 -3.01
N LEU A 19 -6.93 -2.11 -2.17
CA LEU A 19 -5.47 -1.99 -2.08
C LEU A 19 -4.77 -2.45 -3.37
N ASP A 20 -5.27 -3.50 -4.02
CA ASP A 20 -4.78 -3.95 -5.33
C ASP A 20 -4.94 -2.86 -6.39
N ASN A 21 -6.13 -2.25 -6.46
CA ASN A 21 -6.37 -1.11 -7.34
C ASN A 21 -5.43 0.06 -7.04
N TYR A 22 -5.17 0.33 -5.77
CA TYR A 22 -4.24 1.38 -5.35
C TYR A 22 -2.79 1.06 -5.76
N LEU A 23 -2.34 -0.18 -5.57
CA LEU A 23 -1.02 -0.65 -6.00
C LEU A 23 -0.84 -0.56 -7.52
N ASN A 24 -1.88 -0.89 -8.29
CA ASN A 24 -1.86 -0.75 -9.74
C ASN A 24 -1.71 0.72 -10.19
N ILE A 25 -2.38 1.65 -9.49
CA ILE A 25 -2.21 3.09 -9.72
C ILE A 25 -0.79 3.52 -9.37
N LEU A 26 -0.28 3.16 -8.19
CA LEU A 26 1.08 3.50 -7.76
C LEU A 26 2.12 2.97 -8.74
N ASN A 27 1.99 1.72 -9.20
CA ASN A 27 2.94 1.13 -10.14
C ASN A 27 2.95 1.87 -11.49
N ARG A 28 1.77 2.25 -12.00
CA ARG A 28 1.66 3.06 -13.21
C ARG A 28 2.32 4.43 -13.01
N ASP A 29 2.03 5.09 -11.90
CA ASP A 29 2.51 6.45 -11.64
C ASP A 29 4.04 6.46 -11.39
N MET A 30 4.59 5.45 -10.72
CA MET A 30 6.05 5.27 -10.61
C MET A 30 6.71 5.08 -11.97
N ALA A 31 6.11 4.34 -12.90
CA ALA A 31 6.66 4.18 -14.24
C ALA A 31 6.69 5.50 -15.02
N ILE A 32 5.70 6.37 -14.81
CA ILE A 32 5.67 7.73 -15.38
C ILE A 32 6.79 8.57 -14.78
N LEU A 33 6.92 8.59 -13.45
CA LEU A 33 7.97 9.35 -12.75
C LEU A 33 9.37 8.89 -13.11
N ALA A 34 9.59 7.58 -13.26
CA ALA A 34 10.88 7.01 -13.64
C ALA A 34 11.31 7.41 -15.06
N ALA A 35 10.34 7.73 -15.92
CA ALA A 35 10.59 8.18 -17.28
C ALA A 35 10.80 9.70 -17.39
N ASP A 36 10.55 10.46 -16.32
CA ASP A 36 10.72 11.91 -16.28
C ASP A 36 12.14 12.29 -15.80
N PRO A 37 13.00 12.81 -16.69
CA PRO A 37 14.36 13.19 -16.32
C PRO A 37 14.43 14.43 -15.40
N GLU A 38 13.33 15.17 -15.25
CA GLU A 38 13.24 16.35 -14.38
C GLU A 38 12.56 16.04 -13.03
N CYS A 39 12.21 14.77 -12.77
CA CYS A 39 11.59 14.35 -11.52
C CYS A 39 12.49 14.69 -10.31
N PRO A 40 12.00 15.46 -9.33
CA PRO A 40 12.77 15.75 -8.12
C PRO A 40 13.09 14.47 -7.34
N PRO A 41 14.34 14.26 -6.88
CA PRO A 41 14.71 13.10 -6.07
C PRO A 41 13.82 12.91 -4.85
N GLU A 42 13.44 13.99 -4.18
CA GLU A 42 12.56 13.94 -3.01
C GLU A 42 11.17 13.41 -3.38
N LEU A 43 10.64 13.77 -4.55
CA LEU A 43 9.36 13.27 -5.04
C LEU A 43 9.44 11.76 -5.32
N TRP A 44 10.54 11.32 -5.93
CA TRP A 44 10.82 9.91 -6.17
C TRP A 44 10.88 9.11 -4.87
N ASP A 45 11.64 9.59 -3.88
CA ASP A 45 11.80 8.94 -2.57
C ASP A 45 10.44 8.76 -1.87
N PHE A 46 9.57 9.78 -1.90
CA PHE A 46 8.23 9.68 -1.32
C PHE A 46 7.36 8.63 -2.02
N PHE A 47 7.40 8.56 -3.35
CA PHE A 47 6.64 7.56 -4.09
C PHE A 47 7.14 6.14 -3.81
N GLU A 48 8.45 5.94 -3.75
CA GLU A 48 9.06 4.65 -3.41
C GLU A 48 8.68 4.21 -2.00
N GLU A 49 8.75 5.11 -1.00
CA GLU A 49 8.33 4.82 0.38
C GLU A 49 6.85 4.40 0.45
N ILE A 50 5.96 5.12 -0.25
CA ILE A 50 4.52 4.80 -0.30
C ILE A 50 4.30 3.43 -0.94
N ALA A 51 4.98 3.13 -2.05
CA ALA A 51 4.89 1.84 -2.74
C ALA A 51 5.36 0.69 -1.85
N MET A 52 6.51 0.85 -1.18
CA MET A 52 7.03 -0.15 -0.24
C MET A 52 6.05 -0.45 0.91
N LEU A 53 5.46 0.60 1.50
CA LEU A 53 4.47 0.45 2.58
C LEU A 53 3.19 -0.22 2.07
N ALA A 54 2.69 0.16 0.90
CA ALA A 54 1.49 -0.42 0.31
C ALA A 54 1.68 -1.90 -0.05
N VAL A 55 2.84 -2.29 -0.60
CA VAL A 55 3.17 -3.70 -0.87
C VAL A 55 3.23 -4.50 0.42
N ARG A 56 3.84 -3.94 1.47
CA ARG A 56 3.87 -4.60 2.79
C ARG A 56 2.47 -4.74 3.38
N LEU A 57 1.62 -3.72 3.25
CA LEU A 57 0.22 -3.77 3.67
C LEU A 57 -0.54 -4.88 2.94
N TRP A 58 -0.31 -5.05 1.63
CA TRP A 58 -0.93 -6.12 0.84
C TRP A 58 -0.50 -7.50 1.33
N ASN A 59 0.80 -7.70 1.52
CA ASN A 59 1.33 -8.98 1.98
C ASN A 59 0.73 -9.38 3.34
N VAL A 60 0.78 -8.47 4.33
CA VAL A 60 0.23 -8.75 5.67
C VAL A 60 -1.30 -8.88 5.61
N GLY A 61 -1.99 -8.07 4.82
CA GLY A 61 -3.44 -8.13 4.65
C GLY A 61 -3.93 -9.45 4.06
N ASN A 62 -3.13 -10.06 3.19
CA ASN A 62 -3.43 -11.31 2.51
C ASN A 62 -2.94 -12.56 3.26
N GLU A 63 -2.31 -12.39 4.42
CA GLU A 63 -1.97 -13.49 5.33
C GLU A 63 -3.20 -13.96 6.13
N PRO A 64 -3.19 -15.21 6.64
CA PRO A 64 -4.23 -15.69 7.53
C PRO A 64 -4.43 -14.79 8.76
N PHE A 65 -5.68 -14.70 9.19
CA PHE A 65 -6.10 -13.84 10.29
C PHE A 65 -5.34 -14.14 11.58
N THR A 66 -4.71 -13.10 12.13
CA THR A 66 -4.16 -13.06 13.47
C THR A 66 -4.41 -11.68 14.09
N HIS A 67 -4.58 -11.59 15.41
CA HIS A 67 -4.72 -10.28 16.07
C HIS A 67 -3.53 -9.35 15.78
N HIS A 68 -2.32 -9.90 15.79
CA HIS A 68 -1.11 -9.15 15.46
C HIS A 68 -1.07 -8.68 14.00
N GLY A 69 -1.50 -9.52 13.06
CA GLY A 69 -1.59 -9.17 11.64
C GLY A 69 -2.56 -8.01 11.39
N VAL A 70 -3.71 -8.02 12.06
CA VAL A 70 -4.68 -6.90 11.99
C VAL A 70 -4.09 -5.61 12.58
N GLU A 71 -3.38 -5.68 13.71
CA GLU A 71 -2.69 -4.52 14.28
C GLU A 71 -1.63 -3.96 13.32
N LEU A 72 -0.84 -4.83 12.67
CA LEU A 72 0.14 -4.43 11.67
C LEU A 72 -0.52 -3.79 10.45
N VAL A 73 -1.65 -4.34 9.97
CA VAL A 73 -2.45 -3.74 8.89
C VAL A 73 -2.86 -2.31 9.25
N GLN A 74 -3.35 -2.08 10.47
CA GLN A 74 -3.75 -0.74 10.92
C GLN A 74 -2.56 0.23 10.96
N GLN A 75 -1.41 -0.21 11.48
CA GLN A 75 -0.19 0.60 11.55
C GLN A 75 0.33 0.95 10.15
N LEU A 76 0.38 -0.03 9.26
CA LEU A 76 0.83 0.16 7.87
C LEU A 76 -0.12 1.09 7.10
N ASN A 77 -1.44 0.92 7.25
CA ASN A 77 -2.41 1.81 6.64
C ASN A 77 -2.27 3.25 7.17
N GLY A 78 -2.02 3.42 8.47
CA GLY A 78 -1.69 4.73 9.05
C GLY A 78 -0.44 5.37 8.43
N ALA A 79 0.63 4.58 8.25
CA ALA A 79 1.88 5.03 7.65
C ALA A 79 1.71 5.42 6.17
N VAL A 80 1.00 4.62 5.37
CA VAL A 80 0.67 4.95 3.96
C VAL A 80 -0.06 6.28 3.88
N ASN A 81 -1.12 6.46 4.67
CA ASN A 81 -1.92 7.70 4.66
C ASN A 81 -1.10 8.92 5.09
N GLN A 82 -0.22 8.77 6.09
CA GLN A 82 0.67 9.85 6.52
C GLN A 82 1.64 10.26 5.41
N ARG A 83 2.27 9.29 4.74
CA ARG A 83 3.20 9.58 3.63
C ARG A 83 2.49 10.19 2.44
N TYR A 84 1.31 9.70 2.07
CA TYR A 84 0.49 10.29 1.02
C TYR A 84 0.07 11.73 1.34
N ALA A 85 -0.30 12.02 2.59
CA ALA A 85 -0.63 13.39 3.01
C ALA A 85 0.58 14.34 2.92
N LEU A 86 1.80 13.86 3.19
CA LEU A 86 3.02 14.64 3.01
C LEU A 86 3.32 14.89 1.53
N LEU A 87 3.17 13.87 0.69
CA LEU A 87 3.30 13.99 -0.77
C LEU A 87 2.36 15.08 -1.32
N LEU A 88 1.09 15.06 -0.92
CA LEU A 88 0.12 16.09 -1.33
C LEU A 88 0.53 17.49 -0.86
N ARG A 89 1.13 17.62 0.34
CA ARG A 89 1.62 18.93 0.81
C ARG A 89 2.75 19.45 -0.07
N LEU A 90 3.69 18.59 -0.47
CA LEU A 90 4.82 18.97 -1.31
C LEU A 90 4.43 19.25 -2.77
N ALA A 91 3.42 18.56 -3.29
CA ALA A 91 2.97 18.75 -4.67
C ALA A 91 2.11 20.01 -4.87
N PHE A 92 1.51 20.56 -3.79
CA PHE A 92 0.52 21.64 -3.88
C PHE A 92 0.84 22.90 -3.05
N PHE A 93 1.94 22.93 -2.28
CA PHE A 93 2.39 24.11 -1.51
C PHE A 93 3.90 24.33 -1.70
#